data_AF-A0A949Z4C6-F1
#
_entry.id   AF-A0A949Z4C6-F1
#
_cell.length_a   1.000
_cell.length_b   1.000
_cell.length_c   1.000
_cell.angle_alpha   90.00
_cell.angle_beta   90.00
_cell.angle_gamma   90.00
#
_symmetry.space_group_name_H-M   'P 1'
#
loop_
_entity.id
_entity.type
_entity.pdbx_description
1 polymer ?
#
loop_
_entity_poly.entity_id
_entity_poly.type
_entity_poly.pdbx_seq_one_letter_code
_entity_poly.pdbx_strand_id
1 'polypeptide(L)'
;MSTGESEMHWRLKEQTFLWAYGRGFRCCATEVRAPRSRFRIDVAAIRLERTQSEHTVALFECKQSREDLDRDNQRHSGLSTHLQVLQERRDTLERLLALHYPSLRTTDSLFPEWATFDFSAIDHTAYRQTIRKIACLQRQLFEKTKFDLMIRYRLGNLHYLVTIPDLLRPWEVPLGWGLLLLDGKERITEKSAPTRFSGIEIRPWLERIA
;
A
#
# COMPACT_ATOMS: atom_id res chain seq x y z
N MET A 1 5.47 -24.96 -16.62
CA MET A 1 6.00 -24.37 -15.38
C MET A 1 6.94 -23.25 -15.77
N SER A 2 6.58 -21.98 -15.51
CA SER A 2 7.39 -20.81 -15.85
C SER A 2 8.61 -20.75 -14.93
N THR A 3 9.80 -20.86 -15.50
CA THR A 3 11.10 -21.11 -14.85
C THR A 3 11.68 -19.93 -14.05
N GLY A 4 10.86 -19.11 -13.40
CA GLY A 4 11.35 -17.94 -12.65
C GLY A 4 10.49 -17.48 -11.48
N GLU A 5 9.29 -18.02 -11.29
CA GLU A 5 8.44 -17.71 -10.15
C GLU A 5 8.57 -18.82 -9.09
N SER A 6 8.88 -18.44 -7.85
CA SER A 6 8.92 -19.40 -6.74
C SER A 6 7.50 -19.78 -6.33
N GLU A 7 7.38 -20.97 -5.73
CA GLU A 7 6.13 -21.44 -5.14
C GLU A 7 5.57 -20.46 -4.11
N MET A 8 6.43 -19.85 -3.29
CA MET A 8 5.99 -18.89 -2.27
C MET A 8 5.46 -17.58 -2.87
N HIS A 9 6.05 -17.09 -3.97
CA HIS A 9 5.53 -15.90 -4.63
C HIS A 9 4.18 -16.17 -5.30
N TRP A 10 4.03 -17.34 -5.92
CA TRP A 10 2.75 -17.80 -6.45
C TRP A 10 1.70 -17.91 -5.33
N ARG A 11 2.07 -18.47 -4.17
CA ARG A 11 1.17 -18.60 -3.01
C ARG A 11 0.75 -17.26 -2.44
N LEU A 12 1.66 -16.27 -2.38
CA LEU A 12 1.33 -14.90 -1.98
C LEU A 12 0.23 -14.32 -2.89
N LYS A 13 0.33 -14.48 -4.21
CA LYS A 13 -0.67 -13.98 -5.17
C LYS A 13 -2.02 -14.65 -5.00
N GLU A 14 -2.02 -15.98 -4.86
CA GLU A 14 -3.23 -16.75 -4.67
C GLU A 14 -3.96 -16.37 -3.38
N GLN A 15 -3.24 -16.28 -2.26
CA GLN A 15 -3.84 -15.89 -0.98
C GLN A 15 -4.28 -14.42 -0.96
N THR A 16 -3.56 -13.55 -1.66
CA THR A 16 -3.97 -12.15 -1.87
C THR A 16 -5.28 -12.08 -2.67
N PHE A 17 -5.41 -12.88 -3.73
CA PHE A 17 -6.64 -12.96 -4.51
C PHE A 17 -7.83 -13.37 -3.63
N LEU A 18 -7.67 -14.44 -2.83
CA LEU A 18 -8.71 -14.94 -1.94
C LEU A 18 -9.08 -13.91 -0.86
N TRP A 19 -8.08 -13.23 -0.29
CA TRP A 19 -8.31 -12.15 0.67
C TRP A 19 -9.10 -10.99 0.05
N ALA A 20 -8.72 -10.56 -1.16
CA ALA A 20 -9.43 -9.50 -1.86
C ALA A 20 -10.87 -9.91 -2.15
N TYR A 21 -11.10 -11.14 -2.64
CA TYR A 21 -12.44 -11.65 -2.87
C TYR A 21 -13.29 -11.64 -1.59
N GLY A 22 -12.72 -12.09 -0.47
CA GLY A 22 -13.35 -12.07 0.86
C GLY A 22 -13.68 -10.67 1.37
N ARG A 23 -12.93 -9.63 0.95
CA ARG A 23 -13.18 -8.21 1.26
C ARG A 23 -14.17 -7.51 0.31
N GLY A 24 -14.87 -8.27 -0.52
CA GLY A 24 -15.93 -7.75 -1.38
C GLY A 24 -15.47 -7.29 -2.75
N PHE A 25 -14.20 -7.49 -3.11
CA PHE A 25 -13.76 -7.31 -4.50
C PHE A 25 -14.32 -8.44 -5.36
N ARG A 26 -14.76 -8.12 -6.58
CA ARG A 26 -15.49 -9.06 -7.45
C ARG A 26 -14.83 -9.28 -8.81
N CYS A 27 -14.09 -8.30 -9.31
CA CYS A 27 -13.22 -8.49 -10.47
C CYS A 27 -11.78 -8.54 -9.96
N CYS A 28 -11.16 -9.71 -9.96
CA CYS A 28 -9.79 -9.90 -9.50
C CYS A 28 -8.99 -10.63 -10.58
N ALA A 29 -7.74 -10.24 -10.80
CA ALA A 29 -6.82 -10.97 -11.66
C ALA A 29 -5.39 -10.89 -11.14
N THR A 30 -4.60 -11.90 -11.48
CA THR A 30 -3.18 -11.96 -11.22
C THR A 30 -2.38 -11.57 -12.47
N GLU A 31 -1.13 -11.12 -12.30
CA GLU A 31 -0.22 -10.81 -13.40
C GLU A 31 -0.74 -9.76 -14.40
N VAL A 32 -1.43 -8.75 -13.89
CA VAL A 32 -2.15 -7.77 -14.69
C VAL A 32 -1.17 -6.75 -15.30
N ARG A 33 -1.18 -6.63 -16.62
CA ARG A 33 -0.29 -5.70 -17.33
C ARG A 33 -0.66 -4.25 -17.03
N ALA A 34 0.29 -3.46 -16.52
CA ALA A 34 0.09 -2.04 -16.30
C ALA A 34 0.00 -1.27 -17.64
N PRO A 35 -0.88 -0.27 -17.75
CA PRO A 35 -0.92 0.59 -18.92
C PRO A 35 0.36 1.43 -18.99
N ARG A 36 0.86 1.67 -20.21
CA ARG A 36 2.01 2.55 -20.48
C ARG A 36 3.34 2.10 -19.84
N SER A 37 3.40 0.88 -19.32
CA SER A 37 4.65 0.27 -18.83
C SER A 37 4.72 -1.21 -19.20
N ARG A 38 5.90 -1.81 -19.07
CA ARG A 38 6.14 -3.23 -19.34
C ARG A 38 5.94 -4.12 -18.11
N PHE A 39 5.81 -3.54 -16.92
CA PHE A 39 5.64 -4.33 -15.70
C PHE A 39 4.22 -4.88 -15.57
N ARG A 40 4.11 -5.95 -14.79
CA ARG A 40 2.85 -6.55 -14.35
C ARG A 40 2.66 -6.29 -12.86
N ILE A 41 1.41 -6.03 -12.51
CA ILE A 41 0.90 -5.93 -11.15
C ILE A 41 0.56 -7.35 -10.71
N ASP A 42 1.04 -7.77 -9.55
CA ASP A 42 0.91 -9.14 -9.10
C ASP A 42 -0.55 -9.55 -8.92
N VAL A 43 -1.36 -8.70 -8.24
CA VAL A 43 -2.81 -8.84 -8.18
C VAL A 43 -3.48 -7.48 -8.32
N ALA A 44 -4.55 -7.40 -9.11
CA ALA A 44 -5.43 -6.23 -9.14
C ALA A 44 -6.87 -6.67 -8.87
N ALA A 45 -7.62 -5.85 -8.12
CA ALA A 45 -8.97 -6.16 -7.70
C ALA A 45 -9.89 -4.93 -7.77
N ILE A 46 -11.14 -5.12 -8.15
CA ILE A 46 -12.16 -4.06 -8.24
C ILE A 46 -13.37 -4.43 -7.38
N ARG A 47 -13.82 -3.46 -6.58
CA ARG A 47 -15.12 -3.46 -5.92
C ARG A 47 -15.97 -2.34 -6.50
N LEU A 48 -17.03 -2.74 -7.17
CA LEU A 48 -17.97 -1.81 -7.78
C LEU A 48 -18.85 -1.19 -6.69
N GLU A 49 -18.59 0.08 -6.38
CA GLU A 49 -19.46 0.86 -5.51
C GLU A 49 -20.71 1.27 -6.28
N ARG A 50 -21.91 0.97 -5.75
CA ARG A 50 -23.19 1.31 -6.38
C ARG A 50 -23.65 2.74 -6.11
N THR A 51 -23.17 3.33 -5.02
CA THR A 51 -23.64 4.63 -4.49
C THR A 51 -22.54 5.70 -4.47
N GLN A 52 -21.29 5.32 -4.69
CA GLN A 52 -20.17 6.26 -4.76
C GLN A 52 -19.88 6.61 -6.21
N SER A 53 -19.41 7.84 -6.45
CA SER A 53 -18.99 8.30 -7.78
C SER A 53 -17.74 7.58 -8.30
N GLU A 54 -16.98 6.92 -7.43
CA GLU A 54 -15.75 6.22 -7.77
C GLU A 54 -15.76 4.79 -7.19
N HIS A 55 -15.50 3.81 -8.05
CA HIS A 55 -15.32 2.42 -7.64
C HIS A 55 -13.97 2.22 -6.94
N THR A 56 -13.86 1.19 -6.11
CA THR A 56 -12.59 0.86 -5.45
C THR A 56 -11.76 -0.05 -6.35
N VAL A 57 -10.54 0.37 -6.69
CA VAL A 57 -9.53 -0.40 -7.44
C VAL A 57 -8.31 -0.59 -6.53
N ALA A 58 -8.07 -1.81 -6.09
CA ALA A 58 -6.94 -2.17 -5.24
C ALA A 58 -5.85 -2.88 -6.06
N LEU A 59 -4.61 -2.45 -5.88
CA LEU A 59 -3.42 -3.07 -6.46
C LEU A 59 -2.58 -3.68 -5.36
N PHE A 60 -2.05 -4.87 -5.61
CA PHE A 60 -1.25 -5.61 -4.66
C PHE A 60 0.06 -6.01 -5.33
N GLU A 61 1.18 -5.65 -4.70
CA GLU A 61 2.51 -6.12 -5.08
C GLU A 61 2.98 -7.13 -4.04
N CYS A 62 3.38 -8.32 -4.48
CA CYS A 62 3.78 -9.45 -3.65
C CYS A 62 5.30 -9.54 -3.58
N LYS A 63 5.87 -9.62 -2.37
CA LYS A 63 7.32 -9.70 -2.17
C LYS A 63 7.62 -10.78 -1.14
N GLN A 64 8.44 -11.76 -1.50
CA GLN A 64 8.83 -12.89 -0.65
C GLN A 64 10.23 -12.76 -0.04
N SER A 65 11.12 -11.98 -0.65
CA SER A 65 12.51 -11.84 -0.22
C SER A 65 12.95 -10.38 -0.22
N ARG A 66 14.00 -10.06 0.55
CA ARG A 66 14.53 -8.69 0.62
C ARG A 66 15.20 -8.32 -0.69
N GLU A 67 15.84 -9.27 -1.36
CA GLU A 67 16.47 -9.07 -2.67
C GLU A 67 15.45 -8.70 -3.75
N ASP A 68 14.19 -9.15 -3.62
CA ASP A 68 13.11 -8.74 -4.50
C ASP A 68 12.60 -7.31 -4.21
N LEU A 69 12.85 -6.81 -2.99
CA LEU A 69 12.63 -5.41 -2.63
C LEU A 69 13.81 -4.51 -3.03
N ASP A 70 15.02 -5.02 -2.84
CA ASP A 70 16.30 -4.31 -3.05
C ASP A 70 16.74 -4.31 -4.51
N ARG A 71 16.32 -5.30 -5.32
CA ARG A 71 16.48 -5.25 -6.79
C ARG A 71 15.84 -4.01 -7.39
N ASP A 72 14.81 -3.48 -6.73
CA ASP A 72 14.17 -2.22 -7.10
C ASP A 72 14.92 -0.97 -6.54
N ASN A 73 15.83 -1.12 -5.55
CA ASN A 73 16.33 -0.04 -4.69
C ASN A 73 17.87 -0.02 -4.43
N GLN A 74 18.73 -0.49 -5.35
CA GLN A 74 20.18 -0.73 -5.15
C GLN A 74 21.11 0.44 -4.66
N ARG A 75 20.63 1.56 -4.11
CA ARG A 75 21.49 2.72 -3.78
C ARG A 75 21.27 3.40 -2.41
N HIS A 76 20.80 2.74 -1.34
CA HIS A 76 20.20 3.56 -0.27
C HIS A 76 20.31 3.16 1.22
N SER A 77 21.35 2.44 1.66
CA SER A 77 21.50 2.14 3.11
C SER A 77 21.43 3.37 4.02
N GLY A 78 21.99 4.53 3.60
CA GLY A 78 21.91 5.79 4.35
C GLY A 78 20.54 6.49 4.33
N LEU A 79 19.74 6.31 3.27
CA LEU A 79 18.39 6.90 3.21
C LEU A 79 17.39 6.09 4.03
N SER A 80 17.57 4.77 4.16
CA SER A 80 16.71 3.91 4.99
C SER A 80 16.78 4.30 6.47
N THR A 81 17.97 4.60 7.00
CA THR A 81 18.13 5.09 8.39
C THR A 81 17.44 6.44 8.60
N HIS A 82 17.60 7.37 7.65
CA HIS A 82 16.95 8.69 7.74
C HIS A 82 15.43 8.57 7.62
N LEU A 83 14.92 7.66 6.78
CA LEU A 83 13.50 7.37 6.66
C LEU A 83 12.94 6.82 7.98
N GLN A 84 13.65 5.90 8.63
CA GLN A 84 13.25 5.35 9.93
C GLN A 84 13.08 6.47 10.97
N VAL A 85 14.08 7.34 11.12
CA VAL A 85 14.02 8.47 12.07
C VAL A 85 12.83 9.40 11.80
N LEU A 86 12.52 9.67 10.52
CA LEU A 86 11.37 10.50 10.18
C LEU A 86 10.04 9.79 10.43
N GLN A 87 9.95 8.47 10.23
CA GLN A 87 8.76 7.69 10.53
C GLN A 87 8.51 7.62 12.05
N GLU A 88 9.54 7.41 12.87
CA GLU A 88 9.44 7.49 14.33
C GLU A 88 8.97 8.87 14.80
N ARG A 89 9.47 9.93 14.15
CA ARG A 89 9.01 11.31 14.39
C ARG A 89 7.54 11.50 13.99
N ARG A 90 7.10 10.92 12.87
CA ARG A 90 5.69 10.95 12.43
C ARG A 90 4.82 10.28 13.49
N ASP A 91 5.15 9.06 13.90
CA ASP A 91 4.36 8.29 14.87
C ASP A 91 4.25 9.02 16.21
N THR A 92 5.33 9.70 16.64
CA THR A 92 5.33 10.55 17.83
C THR A 92 4.39 11.75 17.67
N LEU A 93 4.43 12.44 16.53
CA LEU A 93 3.55 13.57 16.25
C LEU A 93 2.09 13.14 16.18
N GLU A 94 1.78 12.03 15.51
CA GLU A 94 0.42 11.50 15.40
C GLU A 94 -0.15 11.14 16.77
N ARG A 95 0.65 10.53 17.65
CA ARG A 95 0.25 10.26 19.04
C ARG A 95 -0.08 11.53 19.82
N LEU A 96 0.76 12.56 19.72
CA LEU A 96 0.51 13.85 20.39
C LEU A 96 -0.71 14.56 19.81
N LEU A 97 -0.85 14.58 18.48
CA LEU A 97 -1.98 15.19 17.79
C LEU A 97 -3.29 14.49 18.12
N ALA A 98 -3.31 13.16 18.23
CA ALA A 98 -4.49 12.41 18.64
C ALA A 98 -4.96 12.79 20.05
N LEU A 99 -4.03 13.07 20.97
CA LEU A 99 -4.35 13.54 22.33
C LEU A 99 -4.92 14.96 22.33
N HIS A 100 -4.34 15.86 21.54
CA HIS A 100 -4.74 17.28 21.52
C HIS A 100 -5.98 17.55 20.65
N TYR A 101 -6.21 16.74 19.63
CA TYR A 101 -7.34 16.87 18.71
C TYR A 101 -8.13 15.56 18.60
N PRO A 102 -8.87 15.15 19.67
CA PRO A 102 -9.74 13.98 19.61
C PRO A 102 -10.83 14.08 18.54
N SER A 103 -11.17 15.30 18.09
CA SER A 103 -12.12 15.56 17.02
C SER A 103 -11.66 15.09 15.64
N LEU A 104 -10.38 14.76 15.45
CA LEU A 104 -9.87 14.17 14.21
C LEU A 104 -10.16 12.68 14.09
N ARG A 105 -10.74 12.09 15.13
CA ARG A 105 -11.12 10.68 15.14
C ARG A 105 -12.17 10.43 14.07
N THR A 106 -11.88 9.47 13.20
CA THR A 106 -12.83 9.01 12.18
C THR A 106 -13.89 8.10 12.83
N THR A 107 -15.06 8.03 12.21
CA THR A 107 -16.20 7.22 12.70
C THR A 107 -16.13 5.76 12.24
N ASP A 108 -14.95 5.30 11.81
CA ASP A 108 -14.74 3.96 11.26
C ASP A 108 -14.68 2.86 12.34
N SER A 109 -14.54 3.23 13.61
CA SER A 109 -14.53 2.31 14.75
C SER A 109 -15.40 2.80 15.91
N LEU A 110 -16.26 1.89 16.39
CA LEU A 110 -17.07 2.08 17.61
C LEU A 110 -16.22 2.16 18.88
N PHE A 111 -15.01 1.58 18.86
CA PHE A 111 -14.13 1.50 20.03
C PHE A 111 -12.99 2.52 19.93
N PRO A 112 -12.80 3.38 20.96
CA PRO A 112 -11.75 4.38 21.00
C PRO A 112 -10.33 3.87 20.74
N GLU A 113 -10.02 2.69 21.24
CA GLU A 113 -8.72 2.04 21.12
C GLU A 113 -8.36 1.59 19.70
N TRP A 114 -9.36 1.47 18.80
CA TRP A 114 -9.16 1.08 17.40
C TRP A 114 -9.55 2.17 16.42
N ALA A 115 -9.78 3.38 16.92
CA ALA A 115 -10.18 4.48 16.06
C ALA A 115 -9.02 5.02 15.25
N THR A 116 -9.27 5.31 13.97
CA THR A 116 -8.29 6.01 13.14
C THR A 116 -8.47 7.52 13.28
N PHE A 117 -7.47 8.27 12.82
CA PHE A 117 -7.45 9.73 12.92
C PHE A 117 -7.09 10.33 11.57
N ASP A 118 -7.85 11.35 11.15
CA ASP A 118 -7.55 12.12 9.95
C ASP A 118 -6.70 13.35 10.29
N PHE A 119 -5.38 13.17 10.30
CA PHE A 119 -4.42 14.26 10.51
C PHE A 119 -4.25 15.17 9.28
N SER A 120 -4.91 14.90 8.15
CA SER A 120 -4.84 15.76 6.97
C SER A 120 -5.66 17.04 7.13
N ALA A 121 -6.70 17.00 7.98
CA ALA A 121 -7.60 18.10 8.24
C ALA A 121 -6.96 19.26 9.04
N ILE A 122 -5.82 19.03 9.69
CA ILE A 122 -5.14 20.05 10.50
C ILE A 122 -4.01 20.77 9.76
N ASP A 123 -3.85 22.06 10.09
CA ASP A 123 -2.68 22.84 9.67
C ASP A 123 -1.55 22.79 10.70
N HIS A 124 -0.94 21.61 10.84
CA HIS A 124 0.20 21.43 11.72
C HIS A 124 1.51 21.43 10.93
N THR A 125 2.22 22.56 10.93
CA THR A 125 3.43 22.81 10.13
C THR A 125 4.49 21.72 10.28
N ALA A 126 4.82 21.33 11.51
CA ALA A 126 5.86 20.32 11.74
C ALA A 126 5.44 18.91 11.27
N TYR A 127 4.14 18.61 11.30
CA TYR A 127 3.62 17.33 10.78
C TYR A 127 3.66 17.33 9.25
N ARG A 128 3.14 18.39 8.62
CA ARG A 128 3.22 18.57 7.15
C ARG A 128 4.66 18.52 6.63
N GLN A 129 5.62 19.14 7.32
CA GLN A 129 7.03 19.07 6.97
C GLN A 129 7.60 17.65 7.10
N THR A 130 7.27 16.94 8.18
CA THR A 130 7.69 15.54 8.38
C THR A 130 7.16 14.65 7.26
N ILE A 131 5.85 14.72 6.97
CA ILE A 131 5.21 13.98 5.88
C ILE A 131 5.83 14.31 4.53
N ARG A 132 6.11 15.58 4.23
CA ARG A 132 6.80 15.98 2.98
C ARG A 132 8.20 15.41 2.87
N LYS A 133 8.98 15.40 3.96
CA LYS A 133 10.34 14.84 3.97
C LYS A 133 10.31 13.32 3.78
N ILE A 134 9.39 12.63 4.44
CA ILE A 134 9.14 11.19 4.24
C ILE A 134 8.81 10.92 2.78
N ALA A 135 7.85 11.64 2.21
CA ALA A 135 7.45 11.46 0.81
C ALA A 135 8.60 11.75 -0.17
N CYS A 136 9.46 12.73 0.11
CA CYS A 136 10.64 13.04 -0.70
C CYS A 136 11.66 11.89 -0.66
N LEU A 137 12.01 11.43 0.54
CA LEU A 137 12.98 10.32 0.70
C LEU A 137 12.44 9.02 0.14
N GLN A 138 11.17 8.71 0.35
CA GLN A 138 10.54 7.55 -0.27
C GLN A 138 10.48 7.68 -1.79
N ARG A 139 10.23 8.87 -2.34
CA ARG A 139 10.32 9.06 -3.79
C ARG A 139 11.73 8.82 -4.31
N GLN A 140 12.76 9.24 -3.57
CA GLN A 140 14.16 8.97 -3.94
C GLN A 140 14.51 7.48 -3.83
N LEU A 141 14.01 6.82 -2.77
CA LEU A 141 14.19 5.38 -2.56
C LEU A 141 13.52 4.57 -3.66
N PHE A 142 12.28 4.90 -3.99
CA PHE A 142 11.41 4.14 -4.89
C PHE A 142 11.32 4.74 -6.29
N GLU A 143 12.18 5.70 -6.67
CA GLU A 143 12.08 6.38 -7.97
C GLU A 143 12.21 5.37 -9.11
N LYS A 144 11.27 5.37 -10.06
CA LYS A 144 11.21 4.43 -11.20
C LYS A 144 10.99 2.96 -10.81
N THR A 145 10.68 2.65 -9.56
CA THR A 145 10.18 1.34 -9.17
C THR A 145 8.73 1.16 -9.61
N LYS A 146 8.23 -0.09 -9.60
CA LYS A 146 6.81 -0.36 -9.81
C LYS A 146 5.92 0.44 -8.85
N PHE A 147 6.34 0.62 -7.59
CA PHE A 147 5.61 1.36 -6.56
C PHE A 147 5.33 2.82 -6.98
N ASP A 148 6.38 3.53 -7.43
CA ASP A 148 6.24 4.93 -7.88
C ASP A 148 5.41 5.03 -9.16
N LEU A 149 5.56 4.08 -10.08
CA LEU A 149 4.79 4.07 -11.33
C LEU A 149 3.28 3.83 -11.09
N MET A 150 2.91 2.97 -10.13
CA MET A 150 1.50 2.73 -9.79
C MET A 150 0.80 4.00 -9.28
N ILE A 151 1.47 4.74 -8.39
CA ILE A 151 0.96 6.04 -7.90
C ILE A 151 0.95 7.08 -9.01
N ARG A 152 2.07 7.23 -9.74
CA ARG A 152 2.25 8.25 -10.79
C ARG A 152 1.23 8.09 -11.92
N TYR A 153 0.92 6.86 -12.32
CA TYR A 153 -0.06 6.57 -13.36
C TYR A 153 -1.48 6.41 -12.85
N ARG A 154 -1.71 6.56 -11.53
CA ARG A 154 -3.03 6.44 -10.88
C ARG A 154 -3.72 5.13 -11.25
N LEU A 155 -3.00 4.02 -11.11
CA LEU A 155 -3.47 2.71 -11.57
C LEU A 155 -4.54 2.10 -10.65
N GLY A 156 -4.63 2.54 -9.40
CA GLY A 156 -5.63 2.12 -8.42
C GLY A 156 -5.68 3.07 -7.23
N ASN A 157 -6.79 3.04 -6.48
CA ASN A 157 -7.02 3.97 -5.37
C ASN A 157 -6.62 3.38 -4.02
N LEU A 158 -6.38 2.08 -3.96
CA LEU A 158 -5.74 1.41 -2.82
C LEU A 158 -4.51 0.68 -3.33
N HIS A 159 -3.40 0.80 -2.59
CA HIS A 159 -2.16 0.10 -2.90
C HIS A 159 -1.73 -0.72 -1.69
N TYR A 160 -1.42 -1.99 -1.90
CA TYR A 160 -1.01 -2.90 -0.84
C TYR A 160 0.33 -3.54 -1.18
N LEU A 161 1.19 -3.60 -0.18
CA LEU A 161 2.37 -4.46 -0.18
C LEU A 161 2.01 -5.75 0.54
N VAL A 162 2.17 -6.89 -0.13
CA VAL A 162 1.86 -8.20 0.41
C VAL A 162 3.15 -8.98 0.60
N THR A 163 3.39 -9.46 1.81
CA THR A 163 4.66 -10.13 2.14
C THR A 163 4.51 -11.15 3.26
N ILE A 164 5.61 -11.75 3.65
CA ILE A 164 5.71 -12.68 4.79
C ILE A 164 6.12 -11.91 6.06
N PRO A 165 5.79 -12.42 7.25
CA PRO A 165 6.22 -11.85 8.52
C PRO A 165 7.73 -11.60 8.55
N ASP A 166 8.11 -10.52 9.22
CA ASP A 166 9.50 -10.12 9.48
C ASP A 166 10.38 -9.81 8.25
N LEU A 167 9.85 -9.91 7.03
CA LEU A 167 10.60 -9.53 5.83
C LEU A 167 10.90 -8.02 5.80
N LEU A 168 9.88 -7.24 6.13
CA LEU A 168 9.91 -5.79 6.12
C LEU A 168 9.53 -5.24 7.47
N ARG A 169 10.17 -4.13 7.81
CA ARG A 169 9.79 -3.32 8.95
C ARG A 169 8.68 -2.35 8.53
N PRO A 170 7.73 -2.00 9.43
CA PRO A 170 6.60 -1.14 9.07
C PRO A 170 7.00 0.21 8.44
N TRP A 171 8.15 0.77 8.80
CA TRP A 171 8.64 2.04 8.25
C TRP A 171 9.17 1.93 6.81
N GLU A 172 9.48 0.72 6.34
CA GLU A 172 9.92 0.44 4.97
C GLU A 172 8.74 0.41 3.98
N VAL A 173 7.50 0.37 4.48
CA VAL A 173 6.29 0.42 3.65
C VAL A 173 6.15 1.82 3.04
N PRO A 174 5.94 1.95 1.71
CA PRO A 174 5.75 3.25 1.08
C PRO A 174 4.55 4.00 1.68
N LEU A 175 4.65 5.32 1.84
CA LEU A 175 3.59 6.13 2.43
C LEU A 175 2.30 6.01 1.62
N GLY A 176 1.19 5.79 2.33
CA GLY A 176 -0.13 5.58 1.75
C GLY A 176 -0.40 4.16 1.28
N TRP A 177 0.59 3.25 1.35
CA TRP A 177 0.38 1.83 1.09
C TRP A 177 -0.08 1.10 2.35
N GLY A 178 -0.94 0.10 2.15
CA GLY A 178 -1.32 -0.86 3.17
C GLY A 178 -0.33 -2.01 3.22
N LEU A 179 -0.24 -2.68 4.37
CA LEU A 179 0.62 -3.84 4.57
C LEU A 179 -0.22 -5.08 4.87
N LEU A 180 -0.07 -6.10 4.03
CA LEU A 180 -0.68 -7.41 4.21
C LEU A 180 0.39 -8.46 4.48
N LEU A 181 0.20 -9.30 5.49
CA LEU A 181 1.12 -10.37 5.85
C LEU A 181 0.46 -11.74 5.68
N LEU A 182 1.13 -12.62 4.94
CA LEU A 182 0.78 -14.04 4.83
C LEU A 182 1.37 -14.82 6.00
N ASP A 183 0.53 -15.27 6.93
CA ASP A 183 0.99 -16.07 8.06
C ASP A 183 1.35 -17.52 7.64
N GLY A 184 1.98 -18.26 8.55
CA GLY A 184 2.35 -19.67 8.33
C GLY A 184 1.17 -20.65 8.20
N LYS A 185 -0.08 -20.17 8.32
CA LYS A 185 -1.31 -20.91 8.06
C LYS A 185 -1.97 -20.48 6.76
N GLU A 186 -1.22 -19.77 5.92
CA GLU A 186 -1.65 -19.29 4.61
C GLU A 186 -2.80 -18.29 4.68
N ARG A 187 -2.90 -17.53 5.78
CA ARG A 187 -3.92 -16.49 5.94
C ARG A 187 -3.29 -15.11 5.82
N ILE A 188 -3.91 -14.28 5.00
CA ILE A 188 -3.54 -12.86 4.90
C ILE A 188 -4.15 -12.09 6.08
N THR A 189 -3.30 -11.36 6.79
CA THR A 189 -3.67 -10.42 7.85
C THR A 189 -3.30 -9.00 7.46
N GLU A 190 -4.20 -8.06 7.68
CA GLU A 190 -3.96 -6.64 7.43
C GLU A 190 -3.28 -6.03 8.65
N LYS A 191 -2.07 -5.48 8.46
CA LYS A 191 -1.30 -4.81 9.51
C LYS A 191 -1.46 -3.30 9.49
N SER A 192 -1.63 -2.72 8.31
CA SER A 192 -1.97 -1.31 8.15
C SER A 192 -2.89 -1.12 6.95
N ALA A 193 -3.88 -0.25 7.13
CA ALA A 193 -4.76 0.16 6.05
C ALA A 193 -4.04 1.14 5.10
N PRO A 194 -4.29 1.07 3.79
CA PRO A 194 -3.78 2.05 2.82
C PRO A 194 -4.56 3.37 2.92
N THR A 195 -3.94 4.43 2.42
CA THR A 195 -4.66 5.67 2.12
C THR A 195 -5.40 5.53 0.80
N ARG A 196 -6.68 5.92 0.75
CA ARG A 196 -7.46 5.96 -0.49
C ARG A 196 -7.10 7.21 -1.30
N PHE A 197 -6.63 7.03 -2.53
CA PHE A 197 -6.40 8.11 -3.48
C PHE A 197 -7.67 8.39 -4.30
N SER A 198 -8.03 9.67 -4.52
CA SER A 198 -9.18 10.07 -5.34
C SER A 198 -8.81 10.34 -6.80
N GLY A 199 -9.81 10.42 -7.69
CA GLY A 199 -9.61 10.87 -9.07
C GLY A 199 -9.05 9.79 -10.00
N ILE A 200 -9.54 8.56 -9.84
CA ILE A 200 -9.18 7.43 -10.69
C ILE A 200 -10.33 7.13 -11.62
N GLU A 201 -10.14 7.47 -12.89
CA GLU A 201 -11.00 6.97 -13.96
C GLU A 201 -10.75 5.47 -14.11
N ILE A 202 -11.82 4.66 -14.05
CA ILE A 202 -11.76 3.27 -14.53
C ILE A 202 -11.42 3.35 -16.01
N ARG A 203 -10.14 3.23 -16.34
CA ARG A 203 -9.67 3.24 -17.72
C ARG A 203 -10.03 1.91 -18.42
N PRO A 204 -10.12 1.90 -19.77
CA PRO A 204 -10.47 0.73 -20.59
C PRO A 204 -9.59 -0.52 -20.41
N TRP A 205 -8.44 -0.44 -19.73
CA TRP A 205 -7.57 -1.60 -19.53
C TRP A 205 -8.06 -2.54 -18.42
N LEU A 206 -8.84 -2.02 -17.45
CA LEU A 206 -9.49 -2.84 -16.43
C LEU A 206 -10.63 -3.68 -17.02
N GLU A 207 -11.22 -3.28 -18.14
CA GLU A 207 -12.19 -4.09 -18.90
C GLU A 207 -11.56 -5.37 -19.47
N ARG A 208 -10.22 -5.47 -19.49
CA ARG A 208 -9.49 -6.68 -19.93
C ARG A 208 -9.30 -7.73 -18.83
N ILE A 209 -9.79 -7.44 -17.62
CA ILE A 209 -9.78 -8.35 -16.44
C ILE A 209 -11.08 -9.16 -16.36
N ALA A 210 -12.11 -8.79 -17.13
CA ALA A 210 -13.38 -9.51 -17.22
C ALA A 210 -13.35 -10.61 -18.29
#